data_AF-A0A096PEM6-F1
#
_entry.id   AF-A0A096PEM6-F1
#
_cell.length_a   1.000
_cell.length_b   1.000
_cell.length_c   1.000
_cell.angle_alpha   90.00
_cell.angle_beta   90.00
_cell.angle_gamma   90.00
#
_symmetry.space_group_name_H-M   'P 1'
#
loop_
_entity.id
_entity.type
_entity.pdbx_description
1 polymer ?
#
loop_
_entity_poly.entity_id
_entity_poly.type
_entity_poly.pdbx_seq_one_letter_code
_entity_poly.pdbx_strand_id
1 'polypeptide(L)'
;MKTPFESTQTDYTAATGRSETTPWLQHTRWAELFRDRSLEIIAATAKLPASQWSRKYLLGQWQGLGFWSSAETEAQLQVILRGLDLMFDRARATLDRTPYISRCWLNTC
;
A
#
# COMPACT_ATOMS: atom_id res chain seq x y z
N MET A 1 -37.15 13.19 17.05
CA MET A 1 -36.30 14.22 16.42
C MET A 1 -34.86 13.92 16.79
N LYS A 2 -34.03 13.51 15.83
CA LYS A 2 -32.59 13.30 16.02
C LYS A 2 -31.90 14.56 15.47
N THR A 3 -31.14 15.25 16.31
CA THR A 3 -30.26 16.34 15.89
C THR A 3 -29.21 15.79 14.92
N PRO A 4 -28.91 16.46 13.79
CA PRO A 4 -27.86 16.03 12.89
C PRO A 4 -26.50 16.26 13.56
N PHE A 5 -25.60 15.28 13.46
CA PHE A 5 -24.20 15.48 13.77
C PHE A 5 -23.58 16.27 12.60
N GLU A 6 -23.59 17.60 12.69
CA GLU A 6 -22.76 18.44 11.83
C GLU A 6 -21.30 18.24 12.25
N SER A 7 -20.58 17.37 11.53
CA SER A 7 -19.12 17.34 11.59
C SER A 7 -18.57 18.40 10.63
N THR A 8 -18.51 19.65 11.09
CA THR A 8 -17.61 20.63 10.50
C THR A 8 -16.27 20.50 11.22
N GLN A 9 -15.36 19.69 10.68
CA GLN A 9 -13.95 19.83 11.03
C GLN A 9 -13.07 19.52 9.81
N THR A 10 -12.90 20.58 9.03
CA THR A 10 -11.64 20.99 8.40
C THR A 10 -10.44 20.51 9.24
N ASP A 11 -9.88 19.34 8.89
CA ASP A 11 -8.51 18.96 9.27
C ASP A 11 -7.93 17.80 8.44
N TYR A 12 -8.47 17.52 7.25
CA TYR A 12 -7.83 16.57 6.31
C TYR A 12 -6.63 17.19 5.56
N THR A 13 -6.18 18.36 5.98
CA THR A 13 -5.01 19.06 5.42
C THR A 13 -3.99 19.34 6.52
N ALA A 14 -3.48 18.28 7.13
CA ALA A 14 -2.22 18.33 7.85
C ALA A 14 -1.40 17.07 7.57
N ALA A 15 -0.26 17.32 6.93
CA ALA A 15 0.86 16.41 6.72
C ALA A 15 0.60 15.23 5.77
N THR A 16 0.85 15.50 4.49
CA THR A 16 1.69 14.64 3.64
C THR A 16 3.02 14.35 4.37
N GLY A 17 2.94 13.56 5.44
CA GLY A 17 4.03 13.21 6.32
C GLY A 17 4.97 12.28 5.58
N ARG A 18 5.87 12.89 4.79
CA ARG A 18 7.21 12.38 4.51
C ARG A 18 8.00 12.28 5.82
N SER A 19 7.45 11.66 6.85
CA SER A 19 8.18 11.33 8.06
C SER A 19 8.66 9.90 7.86
N GLU A 20 9.95 9.75 7.53
CA GLU A 20 10.65 8.47 7.40
C GLU A 20 10.75 7.70 8.75
N THR A 21 10.02 8.16 9.76
CA THR A 21 10.13 7.75 11.16
C THR A 21 8.94 6.90 11.63
N THR A 22 8.09 6.41 10.73
CA THR A 22 7.04 5.48 11.18
C THR A 22 7.69 4.20 11.73
N PRO A 23 7.10 3.55 12.75
CA PRO A 23 7.67 2.33 13.33
C PRO A 23 7.92 1.23 12.28
N TRP A 24 7.08 1.16 11.24
CA TRP A 24 7.26 0.23 10.13
C TRP A 24 8.48 0.58 9.26
N LEU A 25 8.71 1.86 8.96
CA LEU A 25 9.89 2.31 8.20
C LEU A 25 11.19 2.12 8.99
N GLN A 26 11.16 2.33 10.30
CA GLN A 26 12.29 2.04 11.18
C GLN A 26 12.58 0.54 11.24
N HIS A 27 11.54 -0.29 11.40
CA HIS A 27 11.71 -1.73 11.50
C HIS A 27 12.22 -2.37 10.20
N THR A 28 11.79 -1.84 9.05
CA THR A 28 12.28 -2.26 7.72
C THR A 28 13.62 -1.63 7.35
N ARG A 29 14.16 -0.73 8.18
CA ARG A 29 15.37 0.06 7.90
C ARG A 29 15.29 0.78 6.56
N TRP A 30 14.12 1.34 6.26
CA TRP A 30 13.80 1.92 4.97
C TRP A 30 14.83 2.99 4.54
N ALA A 31 15.23 3.86 5.45
CA ALA A 31 16.23 4.90 5.20
C ALA A 31 17.63 4.35 4.88
N GLU A 32 17.97 3.13 5.35
CA GLU A 32 19.23 2.46 4.99
C GLU A 32 19.14 1.76 3.64
N LEU A 33 18.02 1.06 3.39
CA LEU A 33 17.78 0.33 2.14
C LEU A 33 17.70 1.26 0.92
N PHE A 34 17.19 2.47 1.12
CA PHE A 34 16.91 3.42 0.03
C PHE A 34 17.74 4.70 0.09
N ARG A 35 18.79 4.77 0.93
CA ARG A 35 19.63 5.96 1.12
C ARG A 35 20.12 6.60 -0.18
N ASP A 36 20.51 5.76 -1.14
CA ASP A 36 21.06 6.18 -2.44
C ASP A 36 20.13 5.79 -3.60
N ARG A 37 18.84 5.57 -3.32
CA ARG A 37 17.85 5.16 -4.32
C ARG A 37 16.92 6.32 -4.61
N SER A 38 16.57 6.48 -5.89
CA SER A 38 15.66 7.54 -6.31
C SER A 38 14.27 7.37 -5.71
N LEU A 39 13.86 8.33 -4.89
CA LEU A 39 12.47 8.41 -4.42
C LEU A 39 11.49 8.55 -5.59
N GLU A 40 11.91 9.08 -6.74
CA GLU A 40 11.06 9.16 -7.94
C GLU A 40 10.76 7.78 -8.53
N ILE A 41 11.74 6.87 -8.55
CA ILE A 41 11.51 5.49 -9.00
C ILE A 41 10.56 4.79 -8.03
N ILE A 42 10.77 4.93 -6.72
CA ILE A 42 9.88 4.34 -5.70
C ILE A 42 8.47 4.88 -5.84
N ALA A 43 8.31 6.20 -5.94
CA ALA A 43 7.01 6.84 -6.11
C ALA A 43 6.32 6.45 -7.44
N ALA A 44 7.09 6.22 -8.50
CA ALA A 44 6.54 5.77 -9.77
C ALA A 44 6.18 4.28 -9.76
N THR A 45 6.92 3.43 -9.03
CA THR A 45 6.54 2.01 -8.79
C THR A 45 5.31 1.87 -7.89
N ALA A 46 5.03 2.85 -7.03
CA ALA A 46 3.83 2.87 -6.18
C ALA A 46 2.55 3.18 -6.97
N LYS A 47 2.65 3.68 -8.21
CA LYS A 47 1.49 3.91 -9.07
C LYS A 47 1.06 2.59 -9.67
N LEU A 48 -0.22 2.26 -9.50
CA LEU A 48 -0.82 1.14 -10.21
C LEU A 48 -0.64 1.35 -11.73
N PRO A 49 -0.27 0.29 -12.46
CA PRO A 49 -0.26 0.35 -13.90
C PRO A 49 -1.59 0.82 -14.44
N ALA A 50 -1.56 1.80 -15.34
CA ALA A 50 -2.68 2.02 -16.23
C ALA A 50 -2.98 0.69 -16.92
N SER A 51 -4.26 0.34 -17.06
CA SER A 51 -4.72 -0.83 -17.80
C SER A 51 -4.40 -0.63 -19.30
N GLN A 52 -3.12 -0.72 -19.65
CA GLN A 52 -2.66 -0.67 -21.03
C GLN A 52 -1.95 -1.98 -21.32
N TRP A 53 -2.42 -2.63 -22.39
CA TRP A 53 -1.84 -3.82 -22.99
C TRP A 53 -0.50 -3.55 -23.69
N SER A 54 0.25 -2.52 -23.27
CA SER A 54 1.58 -2.27 -23.80
C SER A 54 2.55 -3.25 -23.16
N ARG A 55 3.30 -4.00 -24.00
CA ARG A 55 4.27 -5.03 -23.59
C ARG A 55 5.41 -4.54 -22.67
N LYS A 56 5.50 -3.24 -22.42
CA LYS A 56 6.52 -2.58 -21.59
C LYS A 56 5.83 -1.53 -20.71
N TYR A 57 6.04 -1.62 -19.40
CA TYR A 57 5.48 -0.72 -18.40
C TYR A 57 6.56 0.25 -17.91
N LEU A 58 6.34 1.56 -18.02
CA LEU A 58 7.30 2.56 -17.55
C LEU A 58 7.24 2.63 -16.03
N LEU A 59 8.30 2.17 -15.36
CA LEU A 59 8.43 2.24 -13.89
C LEU A 59 8.83 3.63 -13.40
N GLY A 60 9.46 4.44 -14.26
CA GLY A 60 9.96 5.78 -13.90
C GLY A 60 11.12 6.20 -14.79
N GLN A 61 11.62 7.42 -14.56
CA GLN A 61 12.83 7.94 -15.20
C GLN A 61 13.91 8.18 -14.15
N TRP A 62 15.16 7.96 -14.52
CA TRP A 62 16.32 8.26 -13.68
C TRP A 62 17.47 8.75 -14.55
N GLN A 63 17.97 9.95 -14.25
CA GLN A 63 19.01 10.63 -15.05
C GLN A 63 18.66 10.70 -16.56
N GLY A 64 17.38 10.84 -16.89
CA GLY A 64 16.90 10.86 -18.28
C GLY A 64 16.72 9.47 -18.93
N LEU A 65 17.16 8.38 -18.28
CA LEU A 65 16.92 7.02 -18.73
C LEU A 65 15.57 6.50 -18.21
N GLY A 66 14.71 6.02 -19.10
CA GLY A 66 13.46 5.37 -18.73
C GLY A 66 13.69 3.94 -18.26
N PHE A 67 13.16 3.60 -17.10
CA PHE A 67 13.18 2.25 -16.54
C PHE A 67 11.86 1.55 -16.89
N TRP A 68 11.96 0.38 -17.51
CA TRP A 68 10.79 -0.34 -18.01
C TRP A 68 10.71 -1.74 -17.39
N SER A 69 9.52 -2.13 -16.95
CA SER A 69 9.17 -3.50 -16.60
C SER A 69 8.62 -4.23 -17.82
N SER A 70 8.88 -5.54 -17.90
CA SER A 70 8.32 -6.39 -18.96
C SER A 70 6.87 -6.75 -18.65
N ALA A 71 6.07 -6.99 -19.68
CA ALA A 71 4.69 -7.47 -19.47
C ALA A 71 4.63 -8.85 -18.79
N GLU A 72 5.65 -9.69 -18.95
CA GLU A 72 5.72 -10.99 -18.25
C GLU A 72 5.89 -10.79 -16.75
N THR A 73 6.83 -9.94 -16.35
CA THR A 73 7.06 -9.58 -14.94
C THR A 73 5.81 -8.96 -14.33
N GLU A 74 5.16 -8.05 -15.05
CA GLU A 74 3.93 -7.41 -14.56
C GLU A 74 2.77 -8.41 -14.43
N ALA A 75 2.63 -9.34 -15.37
CA ALA A 75 1.62 -10.41 -15.27
C ALA A 75 1.87 -11.31 -14.06
N GLN A 76 3.13 -11.65 -13.76
CA GLN A 76 3.49 -12.41 -12.57
C GLN A 76 3.14 -11.64 -11.29
N LEU A 77 3.45 -10.35 -11.22
CA LEU A 77 3.08 -9.49 -10.10
C LEU A 77 1.56 -9.42 -9.90
N GLN A 78 0.78 -9.31 -10.98
CA GLN A 78 -0.68 -9.31 -10.89
C GLN A 78 -1.24 -10.61 -10.31
N VAL A 79 -0.66 -11.77 -10.67
CA VAL A 79 -1.07 -13.06 -10.09
C VAL A 79 -0.81 -13.08 -8.59
N ILE A 80 0.36 -12.61 -8.15
CA ILE A 80 0.71 -12.54 -6.72
C ILE A 80 -0.24 -11.60 -5.98
N LEU A 81 -0.49 -10.40 -6.49
CA LEU A 81 -1.38 -9.42 -5.86
C LEU A 81 -2.81 -9.96 -5.73
N ARG A 82 -3.34 -10.61 -6.77
CA ARG A 82 -4.65 -11.29 -6.69
C ARG A 82 -4.68 -12.39 -5.62
N GLY A 83 -3.59 -13.12 -5.46
CA GLY A 83 -3.45 -14.12 -4.39
C GLY A 83 -3.48 -13.50 -3.00
N LEU A 84 -2.82 -12.35 -2.82
CA LEU A 84 -2.84 -11.59 -1.57
C LEU A 84 -4.23 -11.05 -1.25
N ASP A 85 -4.93 -10.47 -2.23
CA ASP A 85 -6.30 -9.98 -2.05
C ASP A 85 -7.22 -11.11 -1.55
N LEU A 86 -7.15 -12.28 -2.19
CA LEU A 86 -7.91 -13.46 -1.76
C LEU A 86 -7.57 -13.90 -0.33
N MET A 87 -6.29 -13.84 0.06
CA MET A 87 -5.87 -14.17 1.43
C MET A 87 -6.46 -13.18 2.44
N PHE A 88 -6.42 -11.89 2.15
CA PHE A 88 -6.98 -10.86 3.02
C PHE A 88 -8.50 -10.96 3.13
N ASP A 89 -9.20 -11.26 2.02
CA ASP A 89 -10.64 -11.49 2.03
C ASP A 89 -11.02 -12.67 2.92
N ARG A 90 -10.27 -13.78 2.85
CA ARG A 90 -10.47 -14.94 3.72
C ARG A 90 -10.19 -14.64 5.18
N ALA A 91 -9.12 -13.90 5.47
CA ALA A 91 -8.79 -13.47 6.82
C ALA A 91 -9.92 -12.60 7.40
N ARG A 92 -10.44 -11.66 6.59
CA ARG A 92 -11.57 -10.81 6.98
C ARG A 92 -12.84 -11.61 7.19
N ALA A 93 -13.18 -12.54 6.29
CA ALA A 93 -14.34 -13.41 6.46
C ALA A 93 -14.25 -14.27 7.73
N THR A 94 -13.04 -14.74 8.08
CA THR A 94 -12.78 -15.44 9.34
C THR A 94 -13.02 -14.52 10.53
N LEU A 95 -12.47 -13.30 10.49
CA LEU A 95 -12.64 -12.31 11.56
C LEU A 95 -14.11 -11.93 11.77
N ASP A 96 -14.87 -11.73 10.70
CA ASP A 96 -16.28 -11.35 10.73
C ASP A 96 -17.16 -12.49 11.28
N ARG A 97 -16.75 -13.75 11.07
CA ARG A 97 -17.43 -14.95 11.61
C ARG A 97 -16.96 -15.35 13.00
N THR A 98 -15.87 -14.77 13.50
CA THR A 98 -15.38 -15.07 14.85
C THR A 98 -16.18 -14.26 15.87
N PRO A 99 -16.87 -14.91 16.82
CA PRO A 99 -17.67 -14.21 17.83
C PRO A 99 -16.84 -13.19 18.61
N TYR A 100 -17.48 -12.09 18.99
CA TYR A 100 -16.85 -11.00 19.74
C TYR A 100 -16.12 -11.49 21.01
N ILE A 101 -16.68 -12.48 21.72
CA ILE A 101 -16.08 -13.06 22.93
C ILE A 101 -14.73 -13.73 22.62
N SER A 102 -14.64 -14.54 21.56
CA SER A 102 -13.39 -15.19 21.15
C SER A 102 -12.34 -14.19 20.71
N ARG A 103 -12.74 -13.12 20.02
CA ARG A 103 -11.85 -11.99 19.67
C ARG A 103 -11.36 -11.23 20.89
N CYS A 104 -12.21 -11.02 21.89
CA CYS A 104 -11.84 -10.32 23.11
C CYS A 104 -10.80 -11.11 23.90
N TRP A 105 -10.98 -12.43 24.01
CA TRP A 105 -10.00 -13.34 24.63
C TRP A 105 -8.62 -13.32 23.95
N LEU A 106 -8.56 -13.26 22.61
CA LEU A 106 -7.29 -13.19 21.88
C LEU A 106 -6.50 -11.88 22.09
N ASN A 107 -7.16 -10.79 22.50
CA ASN A 107 -6.54 -9.48 22.70
C ASN A 107 -6.09 -9.22 24.16
N THR A 108 -6.48 -10.08 25.10
CA THR A 108 -6.20 -9.92 26.54
C THR A 108 -5.18 -10.90 27.10
N CYS A 109 -4.54 -11.72 26.26
CA CYS A 109 -3.45 -12.61 26.66
C CYS A 109 -2.08 -12.01 26.34
#